data_AF-A0A2E8GDG6-F1
#
_entry.id   AF-A0A2E8GDG6-F1
#
_cell.length_a   1.000
_cell.length_b   1.000
_cell.length_c   1.000
_cell.angle_alpha   90.00
_cell.angle_beta   90.00
_cell.angle_gamma   90.00
#
_symmetry.space_group_name_H-M   'P 1'
#
loop_
_entity.id
_entity.type
_entity.pdbx_description
1 polymer ?
#
loop_
_entity_poly.entity_id
_entity_poly.type
_entity_poly.pdbx_seq_one_letter_code
_entity_poly.pdbx_strand_id
1 'polypeptide(L)'
;MHKVAWIFMLTIVSVGLEAYGSVSDADFTRQTAHVVWVFDGDTIVVTLPGKSGNYEANLMAVDAAGWGEDGGSCYALEAAEFLRSLIFDKDIVITWDSADKIDRRGRLLVYAEIDGKDVNADVIRRGNAWVPRKYPADKKAEYIEIERVARESKIGLWETCPERYLKHRPPM
;
A
#
# COMPACT_ATOMS: atom_id res chain seq x y z
N MET A 1 -20.99 47.77 -32.86
CA MET A 1 -20.95 46.62 -31.95
C MET A 1 -19.60 45.93 -32.11
N HIS A 2 -18.61 46.32 -31.30
CA HIS A 2 -17.25 45.80 -31.39
C HIS A 2 -17.14 44.48 -30.62
N LYS A 3 -16.71 43.41 -31.30
CA LYS A 3 -16.38 42.13 -30.68
C LYS A 3 -14.97 42.24 -30.09
N VAL A 4 -14.85 42.15 -28.76
CA VAL A 4 -13.56 42.02 -28.07
C VAL A 4 -13.23 40.53 -28.02
N ALA A 5 -12.14 40.13 -28.70
CA ALA A 5 -11.58 38.80 -28.59
C ALA A 5 -10.71 38.73 -27.33
N TRP A 6 -11.11 37.89 -26.38
CA TRP A 6 -10.28 37.58 -25.21
C TRP A 6 -9.28 36.49 -25.60
N ILE A 7 -8.03 36.88 -25.79
CA ILE A 7 -6.92 35.92 -25.90
C ILE A 7 -6.57 35.51 -24.47
N PHE A 8 -7.00 34.32 -24.06
CA PHE A 8 -6.44 33.66 -22.88
C PHE A 8 -5.03 33.18 -23.24
N MET A 9 -4.03 33.92 -22.78
CA MET A 9 -2.64 33.50 -22.82
C MET A 9 -2.48 32.36 -21.81
N LEU A 10 -2.53 31.14 -22.31
CA LEU A 10 -2.31 29.92 -21.54
C LEU A 10 -0.83 29.88 -21.14
N THR A 11 -0.52 30.44 -19.97
CA THR A 11 0.77 30.21 -19.34
C THR A 11 0.77 28.75 -18.90
N ILE A 12 1.48 27.92 -19.66
CA ILE A 12 1.84 26.57 -19.24
C ILE A 12 2.72 26.76 -18.01
N VAL A 13 2.13 26.66 -16.81
CA VAL A 13 2.90 26.38 -15.61
C VAL A 13 3.42 24.97 -15.81
N SER A 14 4.68 24.88 -16.23
CA SER A 14 5.44 23.64 -16.25
C SER A 14 5.57 23.17 -14.80
N VAL A 15 4.60 22.39 -14.33
CA VAL A 15 4.78 21.57 -13.14
C VAL A 15 5.91 20.62 -13.49
N GLY A 16 7.06 20.84 -12.84
CA GLY A 16 8.24 20.01 -13.03
C GLY A 16 7.82 18.56 -12.82
N LEU A 17 8.09 17.73 -13.83
CA LEU A 17 8.07 16.29 -13.70
C LEU A 17 9.16 15.94 -12.69
N GLU A 18 8.80 15.82 -11.41
CA GLU A 18 9.72 15.28 -10.41
C GLU A 18 10.13 13.90 -10.91
N ALA A 19 11.43 13.78 -11.20
CA ALA A 19 12.00 12.55 -11.70
C ALA A 19 11.78 11.46 -10.65
N TYR A 20 10.88 10.53 -10.93
CA TYR A 20 10.86 9.24 -10.26
C TYR A 20 12.27 8.64 -10.43
N GLY A 21 13.04 8.62 -9.35
CA GLY A 21 14.45 8.20 -9.40
C GLY A 21 14.57 6.79 -9.99
N SER A 22 15.53 6.58 -10.89
CA SER A 22 15.78 5.28 -11.48
C SER A 22 16.24 4.29 -10.41
N VAL A 23 15.47 3.22 -10.20
CA VAL A 23 15.79 2.12 -9.29
C VAL A 23 16.70 1.13 -10.00
N SER A 24 17.81 0.75 -9.37
CA SER A 24 18.79 -0.23 -9.86
C SER A 24 18.71 -1.54 -9.06
N ASP A 25 19.28 -2.64 -9.57
CA ASP A 25 19.24 -3.93 -8.86
C ASP A 25 19.88 -3.90 -7.46
N ALA A 26 20.89 -3.03 -7.27
CA ALA A 26 21.52 -2.81 -5.97
C ALA A 26 20.58 -2.21 -4.92
N ASP A 27 19.51 -1.55 -5.37
CA ASP A 27 18.50 -0.93 -4.50
C ASP A 27 17.51 -1.96 -3.94
N PHE A 28 17.53 -3.20 -4.46
CA PHE A 28 16.67 -4.29 -4.01
C PHE A 28 17.32 -5.17 -2.95
N THR A 29 17.97 -4.54 -1.98
CA THR A 29 18.53 -5.19 -0.80
C THR A 29 17.69 -4.87 0.44
N ARG A 30 17.86 -5.66 1.51
CA ARG A 30 17.28 -5.34 2.82
C ARG A 30 17.81 -3.98 3.26
N GLN A 31 16.92 -3.02 3.48
CA GLN A 31 17.30 -1.66 3.84
C GLN A 31 16.27 -1.00 4.74
N THR A 32 16.70 0.02 5.47
CA THR A 32 15.79 0.89 6.23
C THR A 32 15.01 1.79 5.27
N ALA A 33 13.77 2.11 5.62
CA ALA A 33 12.94 3.09 4.95
C ALA A 33 12.18 3.90 6.00
N HIS A 34 12.07 5.21 5.83
CA HIS A 34 11.33 6.07 6.74
C HIS A 34 9.93 6.32 6.19
N VAL A 35 8.89 6.03 6.97
CA VAL A 35 7.49 6.13 6.54
C VAL A 35 6.99 7.57 6.71
N VAL A 36 6.84 8.29 5.60
CA VAL A 36 6.39 9.69 5.59
C VAL A 36 4.88 9.83 5.40
N TRP A 37 4.19 8.79 4.91
CA TRP A 37 2.75 8.79 4.74
C TRP A 37 2.14 7.39 4.68
N VAL A 38 0.86 7.28 5.04
CA VAL A 38 0.04 6.06 4.93
C VAL A 38 -1.29 6.42 4.25
N PHE A 39 -1.51 5.89 3.04
CA PHE A 39 -2.70 6.17 2.22
C PHE A 39 -3.91 5.34 2.64
N ASP A 40 -3.72 4.03 2.75
CA ASP A 40 -4.74 3.05 3.12
C ASP A 40 -4.10 1.90 3.91
N GLY A 41 -4.78 0.75 4.03
CA GLY A 41 -4.31 -0.37 4.85
C GLY A 41 -3.15 -1.17 4.28
N ASP A 42 -2.66 -0.86 3.06
CA ASP A 42 -1.52 -1.56 2.45
C ASP A 42 -0.57 -0.67 1.65
N THR A 43 -0.91 0.61 1.43
CA THR A 43 -0.11 1.53 0.62
C THR A 43 0.49 2.63 1.49
N ILE A 44 1.82 2.77 1.41
CA ILE A 44 2.62 3.74 2.16
C ILE A 44 3.48 4.59 1.23
N VAL A 45 3.99 5.70 1.76
CA VAL A 45 5.05 6.49 1.13
C VAL A 45 6.27 6.47 2.04
N VAL A 46 7.42 6.19 1.44
CA VAL A 46 8.68 6.10 2.16
C VAL A 46 9.77 6.96 1.53
N THR A 47 10.74 7.36 2.33
CA THR A 47 12.05 7.81 1.85
C THR A 47 13.07 6.69 2.07
N LEU A 48 14.06 6.60 1.17
CA LEU A 48 15.10 5.58 1.19
C LEU A 48 16.48 6.21 1.43
N PRO A 49 17.37 5.59 2.22
CA PRO A 49 18.72 6.08 2.46
C PRO A 49 19.50 6.32 1.16
N GLY A 50 20.12 7.50 1.04
CA GLY A 50 20.92 7.85 -0.13
C GLY A 50 20.12 8.06 -1.42
N LYS A 51 18.79 8.06 -1.36
CA LYS A 51 17.89 8.38 -2.47
C LYS A 51 17.16 9.67 -2.21
N SER A 52 16.96 10.45 -3.27
CA SER A 52 16.18 11.68 -3.22
C SER A 52 14.72 11.40 -3.55
N GLY A 53 13.81 11.99 -2.78
CA GLY A 53 12.37 11.94 -3.05
C GLY A 53 11.62 10.87 -2.27
N ASN A 54 10.33 10.82 -2.57
CA ASN A 54 9.35 9.94 -1.94
C ASN A 54 9.01 8.79 -2.88
N TYR A 55 8.86 7.59 -2.33
CA TYR A 55 8.53 6.38 -3.07
C TYR A 55 7.24 5.79 -2.52
N GLU A 56 6.25 5.58 -3.39
CA GLU A 56 5.09 4.78 -3.04
C GLU A 56 5.48 3.31 -2.95
N ALA A 57 5.03 2.64 -1.88
CA ALA A 57 5.23 1.22 -1.67
C ALA A 57 3.93 0.54 -1.26
N ASN A 58 3.65 -0.62 -1.85
CA ASN A 58 2.57 -1.50 -1.45
C ASN A 58 3.15 -2.64 -0.62
N LEU A 59 2.47 -2.97 0.48
CA LEU A 59 2.77 -4.17 1.25
C LEU A 59 2.50 -5.40 0.38
N MET A 60 3.55 -6.19 0.17
CA MET A 60 3.49 -7.40 -0.64
C MET A 60 2.55 -8.44 -0.02
N ALA A 61 1.74 -9.08 -0.88
CA ALA A 61 0.73 -10.06 -0.51
C ALA A 61 -0.35 -9.58 0.48
N VAL A 62 -0.59 -8.26 0.53
CA VAL A 62 -1.67 -7.62 1.28
C VAL A 62 -2.57 -6.87 0.28
N ASP A 63 -3.89 -7.04 0.38
CA ASP A 63 -4.90 -6.23 -0.34
C ASP A 63 -5.87 -5.67 0.71
N ALA A 64 -5.72 -4.39 1.02
CA ALA A 64 -6.59 -3.70 1.96
C ALA A 64 -7.74 -2.98 1.24
N ALA A 65 -8.80 -2.68 1.99
CA ALA A 65 -9.86 -1.82 1.49
C ALA A 65 -9.31 -0.40 1.23
N GLY A 66 -9.48 0.09 0.01
CA GLY A 66 -9.06 1.43 -0.40
C GLY A 66 -10.23 2.42 -0.56
N TRP A 67 -9.88 3.58 -1.10
CA TRP A 67 -10.80 4.68 -1.40
C TRP A 67 -11.29 4.62 -2.85
N GLY A 68 -12.59 4.81 -3.07
CA GLY A 68 -13.22 4.96 -4.39
C GLY A 68 -13.81 6.37 -4.59
N GLU A 69 -14.42 6.61 -5.75
CA GLU A 69 -15.04 7.91 -6.08
C GLU A 69 -16.17 8.29 -5.10
N ASP A 70 -16.88 7.29 -4.57
CA ASP A 70 -17.98 7.47 -3.60
C ASP A 70 -17.51 7.41 -2.13
N GLY A 71 -16.19 7.42 -1.87
CA GLY A 71 -15.59 7.35 -0.54
C GLY A 71 -14.93 6.01 -0.22
N GLY A 72 -14.67 5.78 1.07
CA GLY A 72 -13.99 4.57 1.56
C GLY A 72 -14.85 3.33 1.42
N SER A 73 -14.26 2.25 0.90
CA SER A 73 -14.89 0.92 1.00
C SER A 73 -15.06 0.51 2.47
N CYS A 74 -15.92 -0.47 2.76
CA CYS A 74 -16.06 -0.96 4.13
C CYS A 74 -14.70 -1.34 4.71
N TYR A 75 -14.40 -0.86 5.91
CA TYR A 75 -13.15 -1.07 6.64
C TYR A 75 -11.91 -0.32 6.12
N ALA A 76 -12.05 0.56 5.10
CA ALA A 76 -10.92 1.29 4.55
C ALA A 76 -10.28 2.27 5.57
N LEU A 77 -11.10 2.96 6.35
CA LEU A 77 -10.62 3.92 7.34
C LEU A 77 -9.88 3.19 8.48
N GLU A 78 -10.51 2.15 9.03
CA GLU A 78 -9.96 1.35 10.13
C GLU A 78 -8.64 0.69 9.74
N ALA A 79 -8.55 0.15 8.52
CA ALA A 79 -7.33 -0.44 7.99
C ALA A 79 -6.20 0.60 7.85
N ALA A 80 -6.51 1.79 7.33
CA ALA A 80 -5.56 2.88 7.18
C ALA A 80 -5.08 3.41 8.55
N GLU A 81 -5.99 3.58 9.51
CA GLU A 81 -5.67 4.02 10.87
C GLU A 81 -4.83 3.00 11.63
N PHE A 82 -5.13 1.71 11.47
CA PHE A 82 -4.30 0.64 12.04
C PHE A 82 -2.86 0.73 11.51
N LEU A 83 -2.68 0.74 10.19
CA LEU A 83 -1.34 0.79 9.60
C LEU A 83 -0.62 2.08 10.00
N ARG A 84 -1.31 3.22 9.98
CA ARG A 84 -0.77 4.51 10.42
C ARG A 84 -0.29 4.45 11.87
N SER A 85 -1.09 3.93 12.79
CA SER A 85 -0.70 3.79 14.20
C SER A 85 0.54 2.90 14.40
N LEU A 86 0.72 1.92 13.51
CA LEU A 86 1.80 0.96 13.58
C LEU A 86 3.12 1.54 13.08
N ILE A 87 3.13 2.25 11.94
CA ILE A 87 4.38 2.59 11.23
C ILE A 87 4.55 4.04 10.80
N PHE A 88 3.55 4.91 10.92
CA PHE A 88 3.71 6.30 10.49
C PHE A 88 4.78 7.04 11.30
N ASP A 89 5.62 7.82 10.61
CA ASP A 89 6.74 8.58 11.19
C ASP A 89 7.75 7.68 11.92
N LYS A 90 7.92 6.45 11.43
CA LYS A 90 8.88 5.47 11.95
C LYS A 90 9.79 4.95 10.86
N ASP A 91 10.97 4.51 11.29
CA ASP A 91 11.88 3.75 10.47
C ASP A 91 11.46 2.27 10.49
N ILE A 92 11.23 1.72 9.31
CA ILE A 92 10.95 0.31 9.09
C ILE A 92 12.09 -0.33 8.31
N VAL A 93 12.20 -1.65 8.36
CA VAL A 93 13.03 -2.39 7.43
C VAL A 93 12.16 -2.92 6.31
N ILE A 94 12.55 -2.67 5.07
CA ILE A 94 11.89 -3.25 3.89
C ILE A 94 12.78 -4.33 3.27
N THR A 95 12.12 -5.40 2.83
CA THR A 95 12.70 -6.48 2.02
C THR A 95 11.82 -6.74 0.81
N TRP A 96 12.33 -7.50 -0.15
CA TRP A 96 11.75 -7.63 -1.49
C TRP A 96 11.34 -9.08 -1.74
N ASP A 97 10.30 -9.26 -2.53
CA ASP A 97 9.90 -10.57 -3.01
C ASP A 97 10.87 -11.09 -4.08
N SER A 98 10.99 -12.42 -4.18
CA SER A 98 11.77 -13.07 -5.22
C SER A 98 11.18 -12.88 -6.63
N ALA A 99 9.86 -12.68 -6.74
CA ALA A 99 9.16 -12.43 -8.00
C ALA A 99 9.22 -10.95 -8.41
N ASP A 100 8.15 -10.21 -8.13
CA ASP A 100 7.99 -8.82 -8.56
C ASP A 100 8.41 -7.85 -7.46
N LYS A 101 9.17 -6.82 -7.83
CA LYS A 101 9.65 -5.77 -6.91
C LYS A 101 8.98 -4.43 -7.13
N ILE A 102 8.36 -4.24 -8.28
CA ILE A 102 7.65 -3.02 -8.68
C ILE A 102 6.37 -3.44 -9.39
N ASP A 103 5.25 -2.82 -9.04
CA ASP A 103 3.98 -3.07 -9.72
C ASP A 103 3.83 -2.26 -11.02
N ARG A 104 2.78 -2.55 -11.79
CA ARG A 104 2.47 -1.85 -13.05
C ARG A 104 2.25 -0.34 -12.91
N ARG A 105 2.06 0.17 -11.69
CA ARG A 105 1.88 1.61 -11.39
C ARG A 105 3.19 2.27 -10.96
N GLY A 106 4.30 1.51 -10.91
CA GLY A 106 5.60 2.01 -10.48
C GLY A 106 5.80 2.02 -8.97
N ARG A 107 4.90 1.40 -8.19
CA ARG A 107 5.02 1.32 -6.74
C ARG A 107 5.95 0.17 -6.36
N LEU A 108 6.76 0.37 -5.34
CA LEU A 108 7.60 -0.67 -4.75
C LEU A 108 6.70 -1.77 -4.15
N LEU A 109 7.11 -3.03 -4.26
CA LEU A 109 6.45 -4.17 -3.61
C LEU A 109 7.35 -4.68 -2.48
N VAL A 110 6.91 -4.49 -1.23
CA VAL A 110 7.78 -4.69 -0.07
C VAL A 110 7.16 -5.54 1.02
N TYR A 111 7.99 -6.35 1.67
CA TYR A 111 7.72 -6.86 3.01
C TYR A 111 8.30 -5.86 4.02
N ALA A 112 7.46 -5.34 4.91
CA ALA A 112 7.85 -4.39 5.92
C ALA A 112 8.01 -5.07 7.29
N GLU A 113 9.05 -4.68 8.02
CA GLU A 113 9.32 -5.11 9.38
C GLU A 113 9.51 -3.89 10.29
N ILE A 114 8.94 -3.93 11.49
CA ILE A 114 9.20 -2.94 12.55
C ILE A 114 9.52 -3.69 13.85
N ASP A 115 10.63 -3.33 14.50
CA ASP A 115 11.14 -4.03 15.69
C ASP A 115 11.23 -5.57 15.54
N GLY A 116 11.59 -6.03 14.34
CA GLY A 116 11.67 -7.45 13.99
C GLY A 116 10.33 -8.16 13.81
N LYS A 117 9.21 -7.42 13.79
CA LYS A 117 7.86 -7.95 13.55
C LYS A 117 7.41 -7.66 12.13
N ASP A 118 6.76 -8.63 11.51
CA ASP A 118 6.21 -8.54 10.16
C ASP A 118 4.94 -7.68 10.14
N VAL A 119 5.03 -6.48 9.55
CA VAL A 119 3.94 -5.51 9.45
C VAL A 119 2.83 -6.03 8.54
N ASN A 120 3.18 -6.64 7.40
CA ASN A 120 2.22 -7.19 6.45
C ASN A 120 1.37 -8.26 7.13
N ALA A 121 2.01 -9.17 7.87
CA ALA A 121 1.34 -10.19 8.66
C ALA A 121 0.44 -9.59 9.75
N ASP A 122 0.87 -8.52 10.42
CA ASP A 122 0.08 -7.84 11.45
C ASP A 122 -1.19 -7.18 10.88
N VAL A 123 -1.12 -6.57 9.70
CA VAL A 123 -2.29 -6.04 9.00
C VAL A 123 -3.31 -7.14 8.75
N ILE A 124 -2.89 -8.29 8.21
CA ILE A 124 -3.77 -9.43 7.92
C ILE A 124 -4.33 -10.04 9.21
N ARG A 125 -3.47 -10.24 10.22
CA ARG A 125 -3.82 -10.83 11.52
C ARG A 125 -4.90 -10.03 12.24
N ARG A 126 -4.91 -8.72 12.04
CA ARG A 126 -5.90 -7.80 12.61
C ARG A 126 -7.14 -7.63 11.75
N GLY A 127 -7.29 -8.42 10.68
CA GLY A 127 -8.45 -8.38 9.81
C GLY A 127 -8.59 -7.06 9.06
N ASN A 128 -7.49 -6.37 8.78
CA ASN A 128 -7.49 -5.10 8.03
C ASN A 128 -7.31 -5.30 6.52
N ALA A 129 -7.00 -6.52 6.09
CA ALA A 129 -6.74 -6.81 4.70
C ALA A 129 -7.00 -8.28 4.38
N TRP A 130 -7.02 -8.57 3.09
CA TRP A 130 -7.00 -9.90 2.53
C TRP A 130 -5.64 -10.27 1.97
N VAL A 131 -5.49 -11.54 1.62
CA VAL A 131 -4.30 -12.04 0.90
C VAL A 131 -4.66 -12.30 -0.56
N PRO A 132 -4.03 -11.62 -1.54
CA PRO A 132 -4.27 -11.89 -2.95
C PRO A 132 -3.95 -13.33 -3.34
N ARG A 133 -4.86 -13.97 -4.07
CA ARG A 133 -4.69 -15.37 -4.50
C ARG A 133 -3.96 -15.47 -5.84
N LYS A 134 -4.28 -14.59 -6.79
CA LYS A 134 -3.73 -14.52 -8.16
C LYS A 134 -2.20 -14.40 -8.27
N TYR A 135 -1.55 -13.58 -7.43
CA TYR A 135 -0.15 -13.17 -7.64
C TYR A 135 0.79 -13.94 -6.72
N PRO A 136 1.86 -14.60 -7.21
CA PRO A 136 2.81 -15.31 -6.35
C PRO A 136 3.49 -14.34 -5.37
N ALA A 137 3.87 -14.86 -4.20
CA ALA A 137 4.62 -14.14 -3.19
C ALA A 137 5.27 -15.16 -2.24
N ASP A 138 6.51 -14.92 -1.83
CA ASP A 138 7.30 -15.82 -0.98
C ASP A 138 6.58 -16.18 0.32
N LYS A 139 5.93 -15.20 0.98
CA LYS A 139 5.22 -15.38 2.25
C LYS A 139 3.73 -15.71 2.12
N LYS A 140 3.21 -15.93 0.90
CA LYS A 140 1.77 -16.09 0.66
C LYS A 140 1.16 -17.21 1.52
N ALA A 141 1.78 -18.38 1.57
CA ALA A 141 1.22 -19.53 2.27
C ALA A 141 1.02 -19.26 3.77
N GLU A 142 2.00 -18.59 4.40
CA GLU A 142 1.90 -18.15 5.79
C GLU A 142 0.76 -17.14 5.96
N TYR A 143 0.68 -16.14 5.08
CA TYR A 143 -0.33 -15.10 5.15
C TYR A 143 -1.75 -15.63 4.97
N ILE A 144 -1.94 -16.63 4.10
CA ILE A 144 -3.24 -17.30 3.94
C ILE A 144 -3.70 -17.94 5.24
N GLU A 145 -2.79 -18.55 6.00
CA GLU A 145 -3.13 -19.18 7.27
C GLU A 145 -3.48 -18.12 8.33
N ILE A 146 -2.75 -17.01 8.38
CA ILE A 146 -3.05 -15.88 9.26
C ILE A 146 -4.44 -15.30 8.93
N GLU A 147 -4.73 -15.11 7.64
CA GLU A 147 -6.04 -14.64 7.17
C GLU A 147 -7.16 -15.60 7.56
N ARG A 148 -6.95 -16.92 7.41
CA ARG A 148 -7.92 -17.95 7.80
C ARG A 148 -8.29 -17.82 9.28
N VAL A 149 -7.30 -17.68 10.15
CA VAL A 149 -7.51 -17.50 11.60
C VAL A 149 -8.28 -16.21 11.90
N ALA A 150 -7.90 -15.09 11.27
CA ALA A 150 -8.61 -13.81 11.44
C ALA A 150 -10.07 -13.89 10.99
N ARG A 151 -10.35 -14.60 9.89
CA ARG A 151 -11.69 -14.80 9.34
C ARG A 151 -12.56 -15.67 10.24
N GLU A 152 -12.05 -16.82 10.68
CA GLU A 152 -12.80 -17.74 11.55
C GLU A 152 -13.07 -17.13 12.93
N SER A 153 -12.13 -16.31 13.41
CA SER A 153 -12.25 -15.57 14.67
C SER A 153 -13.07 -14.28 14.53
N LYS A 154 -13.58 -13.97 13.32
CA LYS A 154 -14.30 -12.75 12.98
C LYS A 154 -13.59 -11.49 13.50
N ILE A 155 -12.35 -11.29 13.08
CA ILE A 155 -11.56 -10.13 13.46
C ILE A 155 -11.70 -9.05 12.37
N GLY A 156 -11.87 -7.79 12.80
CA GLY A 156 -11.89 -6.64 11.91
C GLY A 156 -12.94 -6.72 10.82
N LEU A 157 -12.54 -6.60 9.55
CA LEU A 157 -13.47 -6.61 8.41
C LEU A 157 -14.38 -7.83 8.38
N TRP A 158 -13.93 -8.97 8.94
CA TRP A 158 -14.65 -10.23 8.95
C TRP A 158 -15.89 -10.24 9.86
N GLU A 159 -15.93 -9.37 10.87
CA GLU A 159 -17.11 -9.13 11.73
C GLU A 159 -17.88 -7.90 11.26
N THR A 160 -17.17 -6.83 10.89
CA THR A 160 -17.75 -5.51 10.66
C THR A 160 -18.42 -5.38 9.30
N CYS A 161 -17.85 -5.97 8.25
CA CYS A 161 -18.35 -5.75 6.91
C CYS A 161 -19.50 -6.69 6.55
N PRO A 162 -20.49 -6.21 5.76
CA PRO A 162 -21.61 -7.03 5.36
C PRO A 162 -21.15 -8.17 4.46
N GLU A 163 -21.78 -9.34 4.55
CA GLU A 163 -21.38 -10.55 3.81
C GLU A 163 -21.29 -10.32 2.29
N ARG A 164 -22.18 -9.47 1.73
CA ARG A 164 -22.12 -9.07 0.31
C ARG A 164 -20.79 -8.42 -0.06
N TYR A 165 -20.17 -7.65 0.83
CA TYR A 165 -18.88 -7.02 0.59
C TYR A 165 -17.76 -8.06 0.64
N LEU A 166 -17.79 -8.95 1.63
CA LEU A 166 -16.82 -10.04 1.80
C LEU A 166 -16.86 -11.06 0.65
N LYS A 167 -18.02 -11.31 0.03
CA LYS A 167 -18.13 -12.24 -1.11
C LYS A 167 -17.44 -11.74 -2.38
N HIS A 168 -17.28 -10.41 -2.54
CA HIS A 168 -16.65 -9.82 -3.72
C HIS A 168 -15.13 -9.60 -3.53
N ARG A 169 -14.61 -9.83 -2.32
CA ARG A 169 -13.20 -9.62 -1.94
C ARG A 169 -12.70 -10.75 -1.02
N PRO A 170 -11.68 -11.53 -1.38
CA PRO A 170 -11.24 -11.96 -2.69
C PRO A 170 -11.50 -13.47 -2.86
N PRO A 171 -12.05 -13.91 -4.00
CA PRO A 171 -11.79 -15.25 -4.51
C PRO A 171 -10.90 -15.21 -5.76
N MET A 172 -9.75 -15.89 -5.66
CA MET A 172 -8.80 -16.37 -6.70
C MET A 172 -8.33 -15.39 -7.79
#